data_AF-A0A535RSQ2-F1
#
_entry.id   AF-A0A535RSQ2-F1
#
_cell.length_a   1.000
_cell.length_b   1.000
_cell.length_c   1.000
_cell.angle_alpha   90.00
_cell.angle_beta   90.00
_cell.angle_gamma   90.00
#
_symmetry.space_group_name_H-M   'P 1'
#
loop_
_entity.id
_entity.type
_entity.pdbx_description
1 polymer ?
#
loop_
_entity_poly.entity_id
_entity_poly.type
_entity_poly.pdbx_seq_one_letter_code
_entity_poly.pdbx_strand_id
1 'polypeptide(L)'
;LGFIIGCFLGIIVAWKRGSAVDAVLSPAMNFLSAIPYFWLALLSLYLFSYLLNWFPLSGGYDSANIDPGWTFDFISSVIQHAFLPALTLVVASLAGWMLTMRNSMITTLSEDYVLMAKAKGLSERRVMFWYAARNAMLQSIFLIITLAVLGANFLADMLYTFLDPRVRQERSA
;
A
#
# COMPACT_ATOMS: atom_id res chain seq x y z
N LEU A 1 -0.84 -5.53 -1.55
CA LEU A 1 0.16 -6.04 -0.59
C LEU A 1 0.47 -5.02 0.52
N GLY A 2 0.88 -3.79 0.17
CA GLY A 2 1.21 -2.75 1.16
C GLY A 2 0.10 -2.44 2.16
N PHE A 3 -1.17 -2.37 1.72
CA PHE A 3 -2.33 -2.25 2.61
C PHE A 3 -2.37 -3.37 3.67
N ILE A 4 -2.29 -4.62 3.25
CA ILE A 4 -2.43 -5.78 4.14
C ILE A 4 -1.29 -5.80 5.16
N ILE A 5 -0.04 -5.67 4.70
CA ILE A 5 1.14 -5.69 5.57
C ILE A 5 1.15 -4.46 6.48
N GLY A 6 0.90 -3.27 5.94
CA GLY A 6 0.86 -2.02 6.69
C GLY A 6 -0.20 -2.06 7.79
N CYS A 7 -1.44 -2.44 7.47
CA CYS A 7 -2.48 -2.60 8.47
C CYS A 7 -2.10 -3.65 9.53
N PHE A 8 -1.55 -4.79 9.13
CA PHE A 8 -1.12 -5.81 10.08
C PHE A 8 -0.02 -5.32 11.04
N LEU A 9 0.99 -4.61 10.53
CA LEU A 9 2.00 -3.96 11.35
C LEU A 9 1.38 -2.90 12.27
N GLY A 10 0.44 -2.10 11.76
CA GLY A 10 -0.25 -1.07 12.52
C GLY A 10 -1.05 -1.65 13.69
N ILE A 11 -1.69 -2.81 13.48
CA ILE A 11 -2.39 -3.56 14.52
C ILE A 11 -1.42 -3.97 15.64
N ILE A 12 -0.29 -4.57 15.28
CA ILE A 12 0.71 -5.04 16.24
C ILE A 12 1.31 -3.88 17.03
N VAL A 13 1.66 -2.79 16.34
CA VAL A 13 2.28 -1.61 16.95
C VAL A 13 1.30 -0.92 17.89
N ALA A 14 0.03 -0.74 17.50
CA ALA A 14 -0.99 -0.13 18.36
C ALA A 14 -1.32 -1.00 19.58
N TRP A 15 -1.40 -2.32 19.41
CA TRP A 15 -1.66 -3.23 20.53
C TRP A 15 -0.53 -3.23 21.55
N LYS A 16 0.72 -3.16 21.07
CA LYS A 16 1.92 -3.07 21.92
C LYS A 16 2.42 -1.64 22.08
N ARG A 17 1.52 -0.66 22.17
CA ARG A 17 1.88 0.75 22.33
C ARG A 17 2.80 0.95 23.54
N GLY A 18 3.85 1.74 23.38
CA GLY A 18 4.87 1.98 24.41
C GLY A 18 5.89 0.85 24.60
N SER A 19 5.77 -0.26 23.86
CA SER A 19 6.82 -1.29 23.81
C SER A 19 7.96 -0.91 22.88
N ALA A 20 9.06 -1.68 22.92
CA ALA A 20 10.16 -1.57 21.96
C ALA A 20 9.72 -1.66 20.48
N VAL A 21 8.65 -2.41 20.19
CA VAL A 21 8.09 -2.52 18.83
C VAL A 21 7.58 -1.16 18.36
N ASP A 22 6.85 -0.44 19.21
CA ASP A 22 6.33 0.90 18.92
C ASP A 22 7.45 1.93 18.86
N ALA A 23 8.42 1.84 19.78
CA ALA A 23 9.57 2.73 19.83
C ALA A 23 10.48 2.66 18.59
N VAL A 24 10.52 1.51 17.90
CA VAL A 24 11.34 1.32 16.69
C VAL A 24 10.52 1.51 15.42
N LEU A 25 9.38 0.82 15.27
CA LEU A 25 8.64 0.83 14.00
C LEU A 25 7.96 2.17 13.74
N SER A 26 7.43 2.85 14.76
CA SER A 26 6.72 4.12 14.54
C SER A 26 7.63 5.22 14.02
N PRO A 27 8.81 5.49 14.62
CA PRO A 27 9.76 6.45 14.04
C PRO A 27 10.30 6.01 12.68
N ALA A 28 10.62 4.71 12.50
CA ALA A 28 11.13 4.21 11.22
C ALA A 28 10.12 4.40 10.07
N MET A 29 8.83 4.12 10.31
CA MET A 29 7.78 4.36 9.31
C MET A 29 7.50 5.84 9.11
N ASN A 30 7.57 6.68 10.15
CA ASN A 30 7.48 8.13 9.98
C ASN A 30 8.62 8.66 9.10
N PHE A 31 9.86 8.22 9.35
CA PHE A 31 11.01 8.57 8.51
C PHE A 31 10.81 8.09 7.08
N LEU A 32 10.39 6.83 6.89
CA LEU A 32 10.11 6.28 5.56
C LEU A 32 9.02 7.08 4.82
N SER A 33 8.00 7.56 5.53
CA SER A 33 6.92 8.38 4.95
C SER A 33 7.38 9.77 4.48
N ALA A 34 8.49 10.27 5.02
CA ALA A 34 9.08 11.55 4.62
C ALA A 34 9.88 11.43 3.31
N ILE A 35 10.28 10.21 2.92
CA ILE A 35 11.00 9.96 1.67
C ILE A 35 9.98 9.94 0.52
N PRO A 36 10.11 10.79 -0.50
CA PRO A 36 9.24 10.72 -1.67
C PRO A 36 9.39 9.37 -2.38
N TYR A 37 8.27 8.79 -2.83
CA TYR A 37 8.27 7.44 -3.42
C TYR A 37 9.23 7.30 -4.63
N PHE A 38 9.34 8.34 -5.46
CA PHE A 38 10.23 8.31 -6.62
C PHE A 38 11.71 8.30 -6.22
N TRP A 39 12.08 8.98 -5.12
CA TRP A 39 13.45 8.94 -4.58
C TRP A 39 13.79 7.53 -4.10
N LEU A 40 12.87 6.88 -3.39
CA LEU A 40 13.05 5.49 -2.95
C LEU A 40 13.22 4.55 -4.16
N ALA A 41 12.44 4.76 -5.22
CA ALA A 41 12.58 4.01 -6.47
C ALA A 41 13.95 4.25 -7.15
N LEU A 42 14.39 5.51 -7.27
CA LEU A 42 15.69 5.87 -7.85
C LEU A 42 16.86 5.27 -7.06
N LEU A 43 16.83 5.38 -5.72
CA LEU A 43 17.87 4.79 -4.87
C LEU A 43 17.90 3.27 -4.97
N SER A 44 16.73 2.64 -5.07
CA SER A 44 16.63 1.18 -5.23
C SER A 44 17.19 0.74 -6.59
N LEU A 45 16.87 1.45 -7.67
CA LEU A 45 17.46 1.19 -8.99
C LEU A 45 18.98 1.39 -8.97
N TYR A 46 19.46 2.49 -8.38
CA TYR A 46 20.88 2.76 -8.28
C TYR A 46 21.63 1.66 -7.50
N LEU A 47 21.09 1.24 -6.36
CA LEU A 47 21.73 0.22 -5.53
C LEU A 47 21.63 -1.18 -6.14
N PHE A 48 20.41 -1.64 -6.41
CA PHE A 48 20.15 -3.05 -6.77
C PHE A 48 20.32 -3.35 -8.25
N SER A 49 20.13 -2.35 -9.10
CA SER A 49 20.34 -2.52 -10.53
C SER A 49 21.71 -2.03 -10.97
N TYR A 50 22.08 -0.78 -10.70
CA TYR A 50 23.33 -0.22 -11.22
C TYR A 50 24.59 -0.71 -10.48
N LEU A 51 24.61 -0.65 -9.15
CA LEU A 51 25.79 -1.07 -8.37
C LEU A 51 25.91 -2.59 -8.25
N LEU A 52 24.84 -3.25 -7.80
CA LEU A 52 24.85 -4.68 -7.49
C LEU A 52 24.58 -5.58 -8.70
N ASN A 53 24.00 -5.05 -9.78
CA ASN A 53 23.60 -5.82 -10.96
C ASN A 53 22.69 -7.04 -10.63
N TRP A 54 21.88 -6.94 -9.57
CA TRP A 54 20.94 -8.01 -9.18
C TRP A 54 19.65 -7.97 -10.00
N PHE A 55 19.23 -6.77 -10.40
CA PHE A 55 18.01 -6.54 -11.16
C PHE A 55 18.29 -5.73 -12.43
N PRO A 56 17.46 -5.90 -13.48
CA PRO A 56 17.57 -5.13 -14.71
C PRO A 56 17.23 -3.66 -14.47
N LEU A 57 17.91 -2.77 -15.20
CA LEU A 57 17.80 -1.32 -15.01
C LEU A 57 16.54 -0.73 -15.66
N SER A 58 16.12 -1.34 -16.76
CA SER A 58 15.03 -0.86 -17.60
C SER A 58 14.42 -2.00 -18.40
N GLY A 59 13.22 -1.77 -18.96
CA GLY A 59 12.52 -2.74 -19.80
C GLY A 59 11.49 -3.56 -19.02
N GLY A 60 10.67 -4.31 -19.77
CA GLY A 60 9.63 -5.18 -19.20
C GLY A 60 10.01 -6.66 -19.17
N TYR A 61 11.03 -7.06 -19.93
CA TYR A 61 11.62 -8.39 -20.04
C TYR A 61 12.93 -8.27 -20.85
N ASP A 62 13.73 -9.35 -20.91
CA ASP A 62 14.87 -9.43 -21.81
C ASP A 62 14.42 -9.54 -23.28
N SER A 63 14.26 -8.39 -23.93
CA SER A 63 13.86 -8.29 -25.33
C SER A 63 14.96 -8.67 -26.33
N ALA A 64 16.19 -8.92 -25.87
CA ALA A 64 17.27 -9.31 -26.77
C ALA A 64 17.26 -10.81 -27.07
N ASN A 65 16.84 -11.63 -26.10
CA ASN A 65 16.99 -13.09 -26.18
C ASN A 65 15.69 -13.87 -26.01
N ILE A 66 14.60 -13.22 -25.59
CA ILE A 66 13.36 -13.91 -25.21
C ILE A 66 12.19 -13.37 -26.02
N ASP A 67 11.54 -14.26 -26.76
CA ASP A 67 10.30 -13.94 -27.46
C ASP A 67 9.09 -13.89 -26.49
N PRO A 68 8.19 -12.91 -26.62
CA PRO A 68 6.97 -12.85 -25.82
C PRO A 68 6.08 -14.09 -26.01
N GLY A 69 5.70 -14.71 -24.89
CA GLY A 69 4.81 -15.87 -24.92
C GLY A 69 4.48 -16.39 -23.52
N TRP A 70 3.69 -17.46 -23.44
CA TRP A 70 3.37 -18.14 -22.17
C TRP A 70 4.45 -19.13 -21.74
N THR A 71 5.71 -18.82 -22.04
CA THR A 71 6.86 -19.65 -21.68
C THR A 71 7.36 -19.29 -20.28
N PHE A 72 7.96 -20.26 -19.60
CA PHE A 72 8.52 -20.05 -18.28
C PHE A 72 9.59 -18.95 -18.29
N ASP A 73 10.47 -18.94 -19.30
CA ASP A 73 11.57 -17.99 -19.43
C ASP A 73 11.07 -16.55 -19.60
N PHE A 74 10.02 -16.35 -20.39
CA PHE A 74 9.40 -15.03 -20.52
C PHE A 74 8.76 -14.58 -19.22
N ILE A 75 7.98 -15.44 -18.55
CA ILE A 75 7.30 -15.09 -17.30
C ILE A 75 8.32 -14.77 -16.19
N SER A 76 9.39 -15.57 -16.05
CA SER A 76 10.41 -15.31 -15.02
C SER A 76 11.15 -14.00 -15.30
N SER A 77 11.46 -13.74 -16.57
CA SER A 77 12.07 -12.47 -16.99
C SER A 77 11.16 -11.28 -16.65
N VAL A 78 9.86 -11.35 -16.97
CA VAL A 78 8.89 -10.29 -16.63
C VAL A 78 8.83 -10.06 -15.12
N ILE A 79 8.78 -11.13 -14.33
CA ILE A 79 8.76 -11.03 -12.86
C ILE A 79 10.05 -10.35 -12.36
N GLN A 80 11.22 -10.71 -12.88
CA GLN A 80 12.49 -10.10 -12.48
C GLN A 80 12.54 -8.60 -12.80
N HIS A 81 12.03 -8.20 -13.96
CA HIS A 81 11.96 -6.79 -14.36
C HIS A 81 10.94 -5.99 -13.54
N ALA A 82 9.82 -6.61 -13.18
CA ALA A 82 8.76 -5.97 -12.39
C ALA A 82 9.04 -5.98 -10.88
N PHE A 83 9.92 -6.86 -10.39
CA PHE A 83 10.08 -7.10 -8.95
C PHE A 83 10.52 -5.85 -8.19
N LEU A 84 11.58 -5.19 -8.65
CA LEU A 84 12.14 -4.04 -7.94
C LEU A 84 11.19 -2.82 -7.98
N PRO A 85 10.57 -2.44 -9.12
CA PRO A 85 9.51 -1.44 -9.14
C PRO A 85 8.31 -1.79 -8.24
N ALA A 86 7.85 -3.04 -8.26
CA ALA A 86 6.75 -3.47 -7.40
C ALA A 86 7.12 -3.40 -5.92
N LEU A 87 8.33 -3.83 -5.56
CA LEU A 87 8.84 -3.80 -4.19
C LEU A 87 8.92 -2.36 -3.66
N THR A 88 9.42 -1.43 -4.46
CA THR A 88 9.55 -0.02 -4.05
C THR A 88 8.18 0.61 -3.79
N LEU A 89 7.18 0.31 -4.62
CA LEU A 89 5.79 0.74 -4.38
C LEU A 89 5.23 0.13 -3.09
N VAL A 90 5.49 -1.16 -2.83
CA VAL A 90 5.04 -1.80 -1.59
C VAL A 90 5.68 -1.12 -0.39
N VAL A 91 7.01 -0.99 -0.35
CA VAL A 91 7.76 -0.38 0.76
C VAL A 91 7.30 1.06 1.01
N ALA A 92 7.20 1.88 -0.03
CA ALA A 92 6.73 3.26 0.10
C ALA A 92 5.31 3.34 0.68
N SER A 93 4.42 2.44 0.28
CA SER A 93 3.04 2.43 0.78
C SER A 93 2.89 1.92 2.23
N LEU A 94 3.84 1.13 2.75
CA LEU A 94 3.74 0.53 4.09
C LEU A 94 3.59 1.58 5.19
N ALA A 95 4.37 2.65 5.11
CA ALA A 95 4.41 3.67 6.14
C ALA A 95 3.04 4.32 6.38
N GLY A 96 2.37 4.75 5.30
CA GLY A 96 1.04 5.34 5.38
C GLY A 96 0.03 4.38 5.98
N TRP A 97 -0.10 3.17 5.44
CA TRP A 97 -1.07 2.19 5.92
C TRP A 97 -0.84 1.76 7.38
N MET A 98 0.42 1.60 7.78
CA MET A 98 0.78 1.26 9.15
C MET A 98 0.39 2.38 10.12
N LEU A 99 0.80 3.62 9.84
CA LEU A 99 0.55 4.76 10.71
C LEU A 99 -0.94 5.08 10.82
N THR A 100 -1.69 5.04 9.70
CA THR A 100 -3.14 5.22 9.70
C THR A 100 -3.83 4.16 10.55
N MET A 101 -3.50 2.88 10.34
CA MET A 101 -4.11 1.80 11.12
C MET A 101 -3.75 1.89 12.61
N ARG A 102 -2.50 2.22 12.93
CA ARG A 102 -2.02 2.39 14.30
C ARG A 102 -2.81 3.49 15.01
N ASN A 103 -2.93 4.66 14.38
CA ASN A 103 -3.60 5.81 14.98
C ASN A 103 -5.10 5.55 15.17
N SER A 104 -5.75 4.94 14.17
CA SER A 104 -7.15 4.54 14.28
C SER A 104 -7.38 3.53 15.41
N MET A 105 -6.53 2.51 15.50
CA MET A 105 -6.63 1.47 16.52
C MET A 105 -6.36 1.99 17.94
N ILE A 106 -5.43 2.92 18.12
CA ILE A 106 -5.19 3.56 19.42
C ILE A 106 -6.47 4.27 19.92
N THR A 107 -7.17 4.98 19.03
CA THR A 107 -8.45 5.60 19.38
C THR A 107 -9.49 4.55 19.72
N THR A 108 -9.62 3.53 18.87
CA THR A 108 -10.57 2.42 19.07
C THR A 108 -10.35 1.63 20.36
N LEU A 109 -9.10 1.47 20.81
CA LEU A 109 -8.77 0.76 22.04
C LEU A 109 -9.32 1.46 23.30
N SER A 110 -9.65 2.74 23.21
CA SER A 110 -10.23 3.54 24.29
C SER A 110 -11.77 3.46 24.35
N GLU A 111 -12.40 2.73 23.43
CA GLU A 111 -13.85 2.61 23.34
C GLU A 111 -14.44 1.62 24.37
N ASP A 112 -15.63 1.94 24.88
CA ASP A 112 -16.31 1.17 25.93
C ASP A 112 -16.59 -0.28 25.54
N TYR A 113 -16.90 -0.56 24.27
CA TYR A 113 -17.16 -1.93 23.82
C TYR A 113 -15.88 -2.79 23.81
N VAL A 114 -14.70 -2.18 23.65
CA VAL A 114 -13.42 -2.89 23.77
C VAL A 114 -13.11 -3.16 25.24
N LEU A 115 -13.37 -2.19 26.12
CA LEU A 115 -13.23 -2.37 27.58
C LEU A 115 -14.20 -3.45 28.10
N MET A 116 -15.45 -3.44 27.64
CA MET A 116 -16.45 -4.47 27.95
C MET A 116 -15.99 -5.85 27.49
N ALA A 117 -15.40 -5.96 26.30
CA ALA A 117 -14.87 -7.22 25.78
C ALA A 117 -13.74 -7.78 26.66
N LYS A 118 -12.86 -6.91 27.20
CA LYS A 118 -11.84 -7.30 28.18
C LYS A 118 -12.46 -7.71 29.51
N ALA A 119 -13.45 -6.97 30.00
CA ALA A 119 -14.16 -7.28 31.26
C ALA A 119 -14.90 -8.62 31.20
N LYS A 120 -15.37 -9.04 30.01
CA LYS A 120 -15.95 -10.36 29.76
C LYS A 120 -14.92 -11.51 29.76
N GLY A 121 -13.63 -11.23 29.93
CA GLY A 121 -12.58 -12.24 29.93
C GLY A 121 -12.29 -12.85 28.56
N LEU A 122 -12.61 -12.14 27.47
CA LEU A 122 -12.25 -12.60 26.13
C LEU A 122 -10.73 -12.60 25.96
N SER A 123 -10.20 -13.55 25.17
CA SER A 123 -8.77 -13.64 24.94
C SER A 123 -8.21 -12.39 24.25
N GLU A 124 -6.99 -11.99 24.64
CA GLU A 124 -6.29 -10.81 24.10
C GLU A 124 -6.29 -10.79 22.56
N ARG A 125 -6.03 -11.94 21.90
CA ARG A 125 -6.07 -12.05 20.42
C ARG A 125 -7.46 -11.77 19.85
N ARG A 126 -8.52 -12.22 20.53
CA ARG A 126 -9.90 -11.99 20.09
C ARG A 126 -10.25 -10.52 20.23
N VAL A 127 -9.93 -9.89 21.36
CA VAL A 127 -10.14 -8.46 21.57
C VAL A 127 -9.36 -7.64 20.54
N MET A 128 -8.09 -7.99 20.29
CA MET A 128 -7.23 -7.31 19.33
C MET A 128 -7.80 -7.34 17.91
N PHE A 129 -8.08 -8.52 17.35
CA PHE A 129 -8.49 -8.63 15.95
C PHE A 129 -9.98 -8.34 15.71
N TRP A 130 -10.86 -8.84 16.58
CA TRP A 130 -12.31 -8.83 16.31
C TRP A 130 -13.04 -7.63 16.88
N TYR A 131 -12.51 -6.99 17.92
CA TYR A 131 -13.13 -5.81 18.54
C TYR A 131 -12.38 -4.54 18.18
N ALA A 132 -11.07 -4.48 18.38
CA ALA A 132 -10.30 -3.28 18.10
C ALA A 132 -9.97 -3.13 16.60
N ALA A 133 -9.17 -4.04 16.04
CA ALA A 133 -8.69 -3.92 14.67
C ALA A 133 -9.81 -3.87 13.63
N ARG A 134 -10.85 -4.71 13.79
CA ARG A 134 -12.00 -4.73 12.87
C ARG A 134 -12.68 -3.36 12.74
N ASN A 135 -12.84 -2.64 13.84
CA ASN A 135 -13.46 -1.31 13.84
C ASN A 135 -12.48 -0.22 13.37
N ALA A 136 -11.22 -0.30 13.79
CA ALA A 136 -10.18 0.63 13.34
C ALA A 136 -9.89 0.54 11.82
N MET A 137 -10.02 -0.64 11.21
CA MET A 137 -9.84 -0.83 9.77
C MET A 137 -10.89 -0.10 8.93
N LEU A 138 -12.05 0.26 9.50
CA LEU A 138 -13.11 0.95 8.77
C LEU A 138 -12.61 2.26 8.16
N GLN A 139 -11.74 3.00 8.85
CA GLN A 139 -11.16 4.23 8.31
C GLN A 139 -10.32 3.97 7.05
N SER A 140 -9.51 2.90 7.07
CA SER A 140 -8.65 2.56 5.93
C SER A 140 -9.45 2.02 4.75
N ILE A 141 -10.50 1.23 5.02
CA ILE A 141 -11.43 0.74 4.00
C ILE A 141 -12.19 1.90 3.35
N PHE A 142 -12.68 2.84 4.17
CA PHE A 142 -13.37 4.02 3.68
C PHE A 142 -12.51 4.82 2.70
N LEU A 143 -11.23 5.06 3.03
CA LEU A 143 -10.30 5.73 2.12
C LEU A 143 -10.16 5.01 0.76
N ILE A 144 -10.07 3.68 0.77
CA ILE A 144 -10.00 2.89 -0.48
C ILE A 144 -11.26 3.08 -1.31
N ILE A 145 -12.44 3.01 -0.67
CA ILE A 145 -13.72 3.21 -1.35
C ILE A 145 -13.81 4.61 -1.95
N THR A 146 -13.43 5.65 -1.19
CA THR A 146 -13.41 7.03 -1.68
C THR A 146 -12.50 7.18 -2.89
N LEU A 147 -11.28 6.64 -2.85
CA LEU A 147 -10.35 6.70 -3.98
C LEU A 147 -10.86 5.91 -5.19
N ALA A 148 -11.49 4.75 -4.97
CA ALA A 148 -12.08 3.96 -6.05
C ALA A 148 -13.23 4.70 -6.74
N VAL A 149 -14.11 5.35 -5.97
CA VAL A 149 -15.21 6.17 -6.51
C VAL A 149 -14.69 7.37 -7.29
N LEU A 150 -13.69 8.08 -6.76
CA LEU A 150 -13.06 9.20 -7.47
C LEU A 150 -12.41 8.75 -8.77
N GLY A 151 -11.69 7.62 -8.76
CA GLY A 151 -11.10 7.03 -9.95
C GLY A 151 -12.15 6.61 -10.98
N ALA A 152 -13.25 6.00 -10.53
CA ALA A 152 -14.35 5.61 -11.42
C ALA A 152 -15.03 6.82 -12.06
N ASN A 153 -15.27 7.90 -11.30
CA ASN A 153 -15.82 9.15 -11.84
C ASN A 153 -14.87 9.79 -12.85
N PHE A 154 -13.58 9.87 -12.53
CA PHE A 154 -12.57 10.40 -13.45
C PHE A 154 -12.51 9.60 -14.76
N LEU A 155 -12.57 8.27 -14.68
CA LEU A 155 -12.64 7.41 -15.87
C LEU A 155 -13.92 7.64 -16.67
N ALA A 156 -15.07 7.81 -16.02
CA ALA A 156 -16.33 8.13 -16.68
C ALA A 156 -16.23 9.49 -17.42
N ASP A 157 -15.67 10.52 -16.79
CA ASP A 157 -15.48 11.85 -17.41
C ASP A 157 -14.58 11.77 -18.65
N MET A 158 -13.47 11.01 -18.56
CA MET A 158 -12.60 10.75 -19.71
C MET A 158 -13.35 10.02 -20.82
N LEU A 159 -14.14 9.01 -20.49
CA LEU A 159 -14.91 8.22 -21.46
C LEU A 159 -15.96 9.08 -22.17
N TYR A 160 -16.69 9.93 -21.44
CA TYR A 160 -17.69 10.84 -22.00
C TYR A 160 -17.09 11.82 -23.00
N THR A 161 -15.90 12.34 -22.71
CA THR A 161 -15.18 13.24 -23.64
C THR A 161 -14.86 12.56 -24.97
N PHE A 162 -14.63 11.24 -24.96
CA PHE A 162 -14.38 10.46 -26.19
C PHE A 162 -15.66 10.02 -26.90
N LEU A 163 -16.72 9.69 -26.15
CA LEU A 163 -17.95 9.10 -26.70
C LEU A 163 -18.99 10.14 -27.14
N ASP A 164 -19.06 11.31 -26.51
CA ASP A 164 -20.07 12.32 -26.84
C ASP A 164 -19.57 13.27 -27.96
N PRO A 165 -20.11 13.18 -29.19
CA PRO A 165 -19.64 13.99 -30.32
C PRO A 165 -19.87 15.49 -30.12
N ARG A 166 -20.78 15.88 -29.24
CA ARG A 166 -21.14 17.29 -28.99
C ARG A 166 -20.01 18.07 -28.33
N VAL A 167 -19.27 17.43 -27.42
CA VAL A 167 -18.10 18.02 -26.74
C VAL A 167 -16.93 18.24 -27.70
N ARG A 168 -16.85 17.46 -28.78
CA ARG A 168 -15.82 17.61 -29.82
C ARG A 168 -16.06 18.83 -30.71
N GLN A 169 -17.31 19.21 -30.96
CA GLN A 169 -17.67 20.31 -31.86
C GLN A 169 -17.35 21.70 -31.27
N GLU A 170 -17.45 21.88 -29.96
CA GLU A 170 -17.13 23.15 -29.29
C GLU A 170 -15.64 23.51 -29.31
N ARG A 171 -14.73 22.53 -29.49
CA ARG A 171 -13.28 22.79 -29.62
C ARG A 171 -12.83 23.19 -31.04
N SER A 172 -13.73 23.11 -32.03
CA SER A 172 -13.43 23.38 -33.44
C SER A 172 -14.05 24.68 -33.99
N ALA A 173 -14.67 25.49 -33.11
CA ALA A 173 -15.13 26.85 -33.39
C ALA A 173 -14.22 27.86 -32.66
#